data_AF-A0A1Q5BUM5-F1
#
_entry.id   AF-A0A1Q5BUM5-F1
#
_cell.length_a   1.000
_cell.length_b   1.000
_cell.length_c   1.000
_cell.angle_alpha   90.00
_cell.angle_beta   90.00
_cell.angle_gamma   90.00
#
_symmetry.space_group_name_H-M   'P 1'
#
loop_
_entity.id
_entity.type
_entity.pdbx_description
1 polymer ?
#
loop_
_entity_poly.entity_id
_entity_poly.type
_entity_poly.pdbx_seq_one_letter_code
_entity_poly.pdbx_strand_id
1 'polypeptide(L)'
;MKITIEGADRDFVEKLVALAAAHHAELTVAAVDTAWTVERAKRYLRSLTAGARRFAEMVIVDGDGYIDADQLRSALGKLNGPTVALSRAVPRGVREGWWPEGVSAPITPVYDPDISSWQKVIAYEMASDSVPVFRSAFAALNTGHTVAPASPEPPAPWNGEAPSAFAVPPGWGAADDVPLVTLDEDGVHAGPDAGSERQRGR
;
A
#
# COMPACT_ATOMS: atom_id res chain seq x y z
N MET A 1 -16.90 -6.46 17.41
CA MET A 1 -17.85 -7.56 17.67
C MET A 1 -17.98 -8.40 16.40
N LYS A 2 -17.27 -9.53 16.37
CA LYS A 2 -17.36 -10.51 15.29
C LYS A 2 -18.32 -11.60 15.76
N ILE A 3 -19.50 -11.68 15.15
CA ILE A 3 -20.38 -12.84 15.33
C ILE A 3 -20.03 -13.82 14.23
N THR A 4 -19.52 -14.99 14.61
CA THR A 4 -19.31 -16.11 13.69
C THR A 4 -20.42 -17.12 13.98
N ILE A 5 -21.21 -17.47 12.97
CA ILE A 5 -22.30 -18.43 13.07
C ILE A 5 -21.89 -19.64 12.24
N GLU A 6 -21.66 -20.77 12.90
CA GLU A 6 -21.26 -22.03 12.27
C GLU A 6 -22.45 -23.00 12.24
N GLY A 7 -22.59 -23.77 11.15
CA GLY A 7 -23.63 -24.79 11.03
C GLY A 7 -25.03 -24.28 10.63
N ALA A 8 -25.16 -23.00 10.25
CA ALA A 8 -26.44 -22.47 9.76
C ALA A 8 -26.75 -22.98 8.34
N ASP A 9 -27.99 -23.42 8.13
CA ASP A 9 -28.50 -23.69 6.78
C ASP A 9 -28.72 -22.38 6.00
N ARG A 10 -28.88 -22.51 4.68
CA ARG A 10 -28.99 -21.36 3.77
C ARG A 10 -30.21 -20.48 4.07
N ASP A 11 -31.34 -21.09 4.43
CA ASP A 11 -32.58 -20.36 4.73
C ASP A 11 -32.42 -19.51 5.99
N PHE A 12 -31.68 -20.02 6.98
CA PHE A 12 -31.33 -19.26 8.18
C PHE A 12 -30.46 -18.06 7.86
N VAL A 13 -29.45 -18.22 7.00
CA VAL A 13 -28.57 -17.12 6.57
C VAL A 13 -29.37 -16.04 5.81
N GLU A 14 -30.24 -16.44 4.88
CA GLU A 14 -31.08 -15.50 4.13
C GLU A 14 -32.03 -14.72 5.06
N LYS A 15 -32.64 -15.39 6.05
CA LYS A 15 -33.49 -14.73 7.06
C LYS A 15 -32.70 -13.78 7.96
N LEU A 16 -31.48 -14.16 8.34
CA LEU A 16 -30.62 -13.31 9.17
C LEU A 16 -30.20 -12.04 8.42
N VAL A 17 -29.87 -12.16 7.13
CA VAL A 17 -29.56 -11.01 6.26
C VAL A 17 -30.78 -10.12 6.07
N ALA A 18 -31.95 -10.71 5.80
CA ALA A 18 -33.20 -9.95 5.67
C ALA A 18 -33.58 -9.21 6.96
N LEU A 19 -33.40 -9.86 8.12
CA LEU A 19 -33.63 -9.27 9.43
C LEU A 19 -32.68 -8.09 9.67
N ALA A 20 -31.40 -8.25 9.34
CA ALA A 20 -30.42 -7.17 9.48
C ALA A 20 -30.73 -5.98 8.56
N ALA A 21 -31.23 -6.23 7.35
CA ALA A 21 -31.66 -5.18 6.43
C ALA A 21 -32.93 -4.45 6.94
N ALA A 22 -33.90 -5.21 7.44
CA ALA A 22 -35.17 -4.67 7.95
C ALA A 22 -34.98 -3.78 9.19
N HIS A 23 -34.05 -4.15 10.07
CA HIS A 23 -33.80 -3.44 11.32
C HIS A 23 -32.47 -2.67 11.32
N HIS A 24 -31.95 -2.27 10.15
CA HIS A 24 -30.67 -1.58 10.05
C HIS A 24 -30.62 -0.27 10.87
N ALA A 25 -31.76 0.40 11.06
CA ALA A 25 -31.88 1.61 11.88
C ALA A 25 -31.83 1.32 13.39
N GLU A 26 -32.13 0.09 13.80
CA GLU A 26 -32.07 -0.38 15.20
C GLU A 26 -30.73 -1.09 15.51
N LEU A 27 -30.04 -1.59 14.47
CA LEU A 27 -28.72 -2.18 14.55
C LEU A 27 -27.65 -1.12 14.80
N THR A 28 -27.42 -0.82 16.07
CA THR A 28 -26.26 -0.03 16.49
C THR A 28 -25.02 -0.93 16.44
N VAL A 29 -24.04 -0.56 15.63
CA VAL A 29 -22.73 -1.23 15.61
C VAL A 29 -22.01 -0.92 16.93
N ALA A 30 -22.26 -1.76 17.94
CA ALA A 30 -21.85 -1.50 19.32
C ALA A 30 -20.33 -1.54 19.53
N ALA A 31 -19.60 -2.31 18.73
CA ALA A 31 -18.14 -2.33 18.75
C ALA A 31 -17.61 -2.84 17.41
N VAL A 32 -16.85 -2.01 16.70
CA VAL A 32 -16.07 -2.50 15.56
C VAL A 32 -14.74 -3.03 16.10
N ASP A 33 -14.37 -4.24 15.70
CA ASP A 33 -13.09 -4.82 16.12
C ASP A 33 -11.94 -4.08 15.39
N THR A 34 -11.17 -3.32 16.17
CA THR A 34 -10.03 -2.52 15.71
C THR A 34 -8.70 -3.25 15.84
N ALA A 35 -8.69 -4.51 16.30
CA ALA A 35 -7.45 -5.27 16.48
C ALA A 35 -6.79 -5.62 15.14
N TRP A 36 -5.46 -5.73 15.15
CA TRP A 36 -4.71 -6.22 14.00
C TRP A 36 -4.89 -7.73 13.85
N THR A 37 -5.28 -8.15 12.65
CA THR A 37 -5.30 -9.55 12.24
C THR A 37 -4.21 -9.80 11.20
N VAL A 38 -3.83 -11.06 10.98
CA VAL A 38 -2.77 -11.41 10.01
C VAL A 38 -3.11 -10.89 8.61
N GLU A 39 -4.38 -10.98 8.19
CA GLU A 39 -4.81 -10.48 6.88
C GLU A 39 -4.79 -8.95 6.78
N ARG A 40 -5.18 -8.23 7.85
CA ARG A 40 -5.05 -6.77 7.89
C ARG A 40 -3.57 -6.36 7.86
N ALA A 41 -2.72 -7.03 8.61
CA ALA A 41 -1.28 -6.80 8.63
C ALA A 41 -0.64 -7.08 7.26
N LYS A 42 -0.98 -8.19 6.59
CA LYS A 42 -0.54 -8.48 5.21
C LYS A 42 -0.91 -7.35 4.26
N ARG A 43 -2.17 -6.88 4.33
CA ARG A 43 -2.64 -5.78 3.48
C ARG A 43 -1.90 -4.48 3.79
N TYR A 44 -1.73 -4.15 5.06
CA TYR A 44 -0.95 -3.00 5.51
C TYR A 44 0.46 -3.05 4.92
N LEU A 45 1.19 -4.14 5.14
CA LEU A 45 2.58 -4.34 4.67
C LEU A 45 2.72 -4.28 3.15
N ARG A 46 1.75 -4.84 2.40
CA ARG A 46 1.73 -4.75 0.92
C ARG A 46 1.53 -3.33 0.41
N SER A 47 0.89 -2.49 1.21
CA SER A 47 0.55 -1.13 0.81
C SER A 47 1.63 -0.09 1.13
N LEU A 48 2.70 -0.51 1.80
CA LEU A 48 3.85 0.32 2.11
C LEU A 48 4.82 0.40 0.93
N THR A 49 5.55 1.51 0.84
CA THR A 49 6.71 1.62 -0.05
C THR A 49 7.83 0.68 0.42
N ALA A 50 8.78 0.36 -0.46
CA ALA A 50 9.89 -0.54 -0.13
C ALA A 50 10.65 -0.10 1.14
N GLY A 51 10.97 1.19 1.26
CA GLY A 51 11.66 1.73 2.45
C GLY A 51 10.83 1.64 3.73
N ALA A 52 9.53 1.91 3.68
CA ALA A 52 8.63 1.76 4.83
C ALA A 52 8.40 0.31 5.22
N ARG A 53 8.40 -0.60 4.23
CA ARG A 53 8.30 -2.04 4.48
C ARG A 53 9.57 -2.57 5.14
N ARG A 54 10.75 -2.15 4.68
CA ARG A 54 12.02 -2.51 5.30
C ARG A 54 12.13 -1.96 6.72
N PHE A 55 11.67 -0.72 6.94
CA PHE A 55 11.55 -0.17 8.28
C PHE A 55 10.69 -1.05 9.19
N ALA A 56 9.49 -1.41 8.74
CA ALA A 56 8.59 -2.27 9.52
C ALA A 56 9.21 -3.64 9.80
N GLU A 57 9.87 -4.23 8.80
CA GLU A 57 10.60 -5.49 8.93
C GLU A 57 11.65 -5.43 10.04
N MET A 58 12.47 -4.38 10.08
CA MET A 58 13.49 -4.21 11.13
C MET A 58 12.87 -4.11 12.53
N VAL A 59 11.80 -3.32 12.69
CA VAL A 59 11.09 -3.20 13.98
C VAL A 59 10.56 -4.57 14.43
N ILE A 60 9.99 -5.35 13.52
CA ILE A 60 9.27 -6.59 13.85
C ILE A 60 10.20 -7.81 14.00
N VAL A 61 11.18 -7.93 13.10
CA VAL A 61 12.07 -9.09 13.01
C VAL A 61 13.32 -8.87 13.84
N ASP A 62 14.02 -7.76 13.63
CA ASP A 62 15.31 -7.49 14.30
C ASP A 62 15.11 -6.94 15.72
N GLY A 63 14.08 -6.12 15.93
CA GLY A 63 13.78 -5.45 17.20
C GLY A 63 12.76 -6.13 18.12
N ASP A 64 12.14 -7.24 17.68
CA ASP A 64 11.05 -7.89 18.44
C ASP A 64 9.92 -6.93 18.86
N GLY A 65 9.62 -5.95 18.01
CA GLY A 65 8.64 -4.91 18.29
C GLY A 65 9.22 -3.63 18.88
N TYR A 66 10.52 -3.53 19.14
CA TYR A 66 11.17 -2.30 19.60
C TYR A 66 12.55 -2.12 18.96
N ILE A 67 12.83 -0.95 18.40
CA ILE A 67 14.15 -0.67 17.82
C ILE A 67 14.54 0.79 17.97
N ASP A 68 15.82 1.03 18.29
CA ASP A 68 16.37 2.36 18.46
C ASP A 68 16.35 3.14 17.14
N ALA A 69 16.01 4.43 17.23
CA ALA A 69 15.96 5.30 16.07
C ALA A 69 17.35 5.48 15.45
N ASP A 70 18.43 5.43 16.25
CA ASP A 70 19.80 5.51 15.76
C ASP A 70 20.23 4.23 15.02
N GLN A 71 19.76 3.07 15.47
CA GLN A 71 19.96 1.81 14.75
C GLN A 71 19.26 1.84 13.39
N LEU A 72 18.01 2.31 13.34
CA LEU A 72 17.27 2.50 12.09
C LEU A 72 17.96 3.51 11.17
N ARG A 73 18.44 4.64 11.70
CA ARG A 73 19.18 5.64 10.91
C ARG A 73 20.47 5.08 10.33
N SER A 74 21.16 4.24 11.08
CA SER A 74 22.40 3.59 10.63
C SER A 74 22.15 2.63 9.46
N ALA A 75 21.02 1.92 9.46
CA ALA A 75 20.69 0.96 8.41
C ALA A 75 19.95 1.59 7.20
N LEU A 76 19.06 2.55 7.43
CA LEU A 76 18.14 3.10 6.41
C LEU A 76 18.46 4.54 6.02
N GLY A 77 19.37 5.21 6.73
CA GLY A 77 19.65 6.62 6.57
C GLY A 77 18.54 7.50 7.13
N LYS A 78 17.99 8.40 6.30
CA LYS A 78 16.96 9.36 6.74
C LYS A 78 15.61 8.65 6.93
N LEU A 79 15.02 8.77 8.12
CA LEU A 79 13.76 8.11 8.46
C LEU A 79 12.49 8.84 8.01
N ASN A 80 12.58 10.12 7.61
CA ASN A 80 11.41 10.94 7.28
C ASN A 80 10.50 10.28 6.21
N GLY A 81 11.08 9.69 5.16
CA GLY A 81 10.32 9.02 4.11
C GLY A 81 9.54 7.81 4.62
N PRO A 82 10.21 6.78 5.18
CA PRO A 82 9.55 5.63 5.79
C PRO A 82 8.49 6.00 6.83
N THR A 83 8.80 6.92 7.76
CA THR A 83 7.88 7.30 8.84
C THR A 83 6.64 8.02 8.31
N VAL A 84 6.78 8.89 7.30
CA VAL A 84 5.63 9.51 6.63
C VAL A 84 4.75 8.47 5.92
N ALA A 85 5.35 7.50 5.24
CA ALA A 85 4.58 6.44 4.60
C ALA A 85 3.82 5.56 5.61
N LEU A 86 4.44 5.21 6.74
CA LEU A 86 3.80 4.44 7.83
C LEU A 86 2.61 5.21 8.44
N SER A 87 2.81 6.48 8.78
CA SER A 87 1.77 7.34 9.38
C SER A 87 0.58 7.60 8.45
N ARG A 88 0.81 7.63 7.12
CA ARG A 88 -0.26 7.82 6.13
C ARG A 88 -0.98 6.53 5.77
N ALA A 89 -0.37 5.37 6.01
CA ALA A 89 -0.95 4.09 5.64
C ALA A 89 -2.29 3.83 6.35
N VAL A 90 -2.36 3.98 7.68
CA VAL A 90 -3.59 3.74 8.46
C VAL A 90 -4.75 4.67 8.04
N PRO A 91 -4.60 6.01 8.04
CA PRO A 91 -5.68 6.90 7.59
C PRO A 91 -6.10 6.65 6.14
N ARG A 92 -5.16 6.25 5.27
CA ARG A 92 -5.50 5.89 3.89
C ARG A 92 -6.37 4.63 3.86
N GLY A 93 -6.01 3.56 4.56
CA GLY A 93 -6.84 2.35 4.52
C GLY A 93 -8.19 2.50 5.24
N VAL A 94 -8.35 3.44 6.17
CA VAL A 94 -9.68 3.82 6.69
C VAL A 94 -10.54 4.38 5.56
N ARG A 95 -10.01 5.35 4.81
CA ARG A 95 -10.73 5.96 3.67
C ARG A 95 -11.08 4.95 2.58
N GLU A 96 -10.22 3.98 2.35
CA GLU A 96 -10.43 2.89 1.38
C GLU A 96 -11.28 1.72 1.93
N GLY A 97 -11.77 1.81 3.18
CA GLY A 97 -12.60 0.78 3.80
C GLY A 97 -11.87 -0.54 4.12
N TRP A 98 -10.54 -0.53 4.20
CA TRP A 98 -9.73 -1.72 4.49
C TRP A 98 -9.76 -2.13 5.97
N TRP A 99 -9.97 -1.16 6.84
CA TRP A 99 -10.14 -1.34 8.27
C TRP A 99 -11.02 -0.22 8.83
N PRO A 100 -11.65 -0.45 9.99
CA PRO A 100 -12.52 0.55 10.60
C PRO A 100 -11.75 1.76 11.12
N GLU A 101 -12.49 2.83 11.40
CA GLU A 101 -11.98 3.94 12.19
C GLU A 101 -11.54 3.44 13.58
N GLY A 102 -10.50 4.07 14.14
CA GLY A 102 -9.97 3.72 15.46
C GLY A 102 -8.94 2.58 15.48
N VAL A 103 -8.58 1.98 14.34
CA VAL A 103 -7.40 1.10 14.27
C VAL A 103 -6.14 1.91 14.59
N SER A 104 -5.37 1.45 15.57
CA SER A 104 -4.11 2.07 15.95
C SER A 104 -3.03 1.85 14.90
N ALA A 105 -2.13 2.83 14.76
CA ALA A 105 -0.92 2.63 13.97
C ALA A 105 -0.10 1.49 14.58
N PRO A 106 0.34 0.51 13.77
CA PRO A 106 1.02 -0.67 14.32
C PRO A 106 2.43 -0.33 14.83
N ILE A 107 3.04 0.74 14.32
CA ILE A 107 4.35 1.21 14.74
C ILE A 107 4.23 2.68 15.16
N THR A 108 4.67 3.00 16.37
CA THR A 108 4.61 4.34 16.97
C THR A 108 5.99 4.83 17.40
N PRO A 109 6.26 6.14 17.30
CA PRO A 109 7.51 6.71 17.81
C PRO A 109 7.51 6.73 19.33
N VAL A 110 8.66 6.41 19.92
CA VAL A 110 8.96 6.60 21.35
C VAL A 110 9.79 7.87 21.49
N TYR A 111 9.31 8.78 22.32
CA TYR A 111 9.94 10.09 22.54
C TYR A 111 10.77 10.10 23.81
N ASP A 112 11.85 10.90 23.77
CA ASP A 112 12.70 11.15 24.93
C ASP A 112 11.88 11.81 26.07
N PRO A 113 11.76 11.18 27.26
CA PRO A 113 11.00 11.75 28.37
C PRO A 113 11.70 12.96 29.01
N ASP A 114 13.02 13.07 28.88
CA ASP A 114 13.83 14.11 29.53
C ASP A 114 13.79 15.43 28.75
N ILE A 115 13.30 15.40 27.51
CA ILE A 115 13.29 16.54 26.59
C ILE A 115 11.86 16.83 26.14
N SER A 116 11.13 17.57 26.96
CA SER A 116 9.72 17.94 26.67
C SER A 116 9.56 19.08 25.67
N SER A 117 10.60 19.91 25.46
CA SER A 117 10.55 21.11 24.61
C SER A 117 10.72 20.82 23.12
N TRP A 118 11.38 19.72 22.77
CA TRP A 118 11.42 19.19 21.40
C TRP A 118 11.38 17.66 21.49
N GLN A 119 10.26 17.08 21.05
CA GLN A 119 10.00 15.64 21.12
C GLN A 119 10.96 14.88 20.19
N LYS A 120 12.14 14.55 20.71
CA LYS A 120 13.14 13.74 20.01
C LYS A 120 12.66 12.29 19.98
N VAL A 121 12.53 11.72 18.79
CA VAL A 121 12.26 10.28 18.63
C VAL A 121 13.54 9.49 18.90
N ILE A 122 13.52 8.70 19.96
CA ILE A 122 14.64 7.85 20.41
C ILE A 122 14.49 6.41 19.94
N ALA A 123 13.27 5.93 19.76
CA ALA A 123 12.99 4.58 19.28
C ALA A 123 11.64 4.50 18.56
N TYR A 124 11.34 3.33 18.03
CA TYR A 124 10.04 2.98 17.48
C TYR A 124 9.59 1.65 18.06
N GLU A 125 8.30 1.58 18.37
CA GLU A 125 7.72 0.41 19.02
C GLU A 125 6.45 -0.07 18.32
N MET A 126 6.15 -1.34 18.52
CA MET A 126 4.91 -2.02 18.15
C MET A 126 4.34 -2.66 19.41
N ALA A 127 3.02 -2.57 19.59
CA ALA A 127 2.34 -3.23 20.69
C ALA A 127 2.64 -4.75 20.67
N SER A 128 2.97 -5.32 21.83
CA SER A 128 3.52 -6.68 21.94
C SER A 128 2.57 -7.77 21.44
N ASP A 129 1.27 -7.54 21.57
CA ASP A 129 0.18 -8.35 21.02
C ASP A 129 0.09 -8.30 19.48
N SER A 130 0.56 -7.21 18.86
CA SER A 130 0.61 -7.06 17.40
C SER A 130 1.85 -7.69 16.76
N VAL A 131 2.98 -7.79 17.48
CA VAL A 131 4.23 -8.39 16.98
C VAL A 131 4.04 -9.78 16.36
N PRO A 132 3.43 -10.78 17.03
CA PRO A 132 3.27 -12.12 16.46
C PRO A 132 2.36 -12.12 15.20
N VAL A 133 1.38 -11.22 15.15
CA VAL A 133 0.48 -11.06 14.00
C VAL A 133 1.25 -10.56 12.78
N PHE A 134 2.08 -9.53 12.97
CA PHE A 134 2.89 -8.95 11.89
C PHE A 134 4.03 -9.86 11.44
N ARG A 135 4.65 -10.63 12.35
CA ARG A 135 5.62 -11.68 11.99
C ARG A 135 4.99 -12.74 11.10
N SER A 136 3.80 -13.23 11.49
CA SER A 136 3.05 -14.20 10.69
C SER A 136 2.70 -13.65 9.32
N ALA A 137 2.33 -12.36 9.25
CA ALA A 137 2.06 -11.68 7.99
C ALA A 137 3.31 -11.60 7.08
N PHE A 138 4.47 -11.23 7.62
CA PHE A 138 5.74 -11.20 6.88
C PHE A 138 6.13 -12.59 6.35
N ALA A 139 6.05 -13.62 7.21
CA ALA A 139 6.32 -15.00 6.81
C ALA A 139 5.41 -15.43 5.65
N ALA A 140 4.11 -15.19 5.75
CA ALA A 140 3.15 -15.51 4.69
C ALA A 140 3.43 -14.76 3.37
N LEU A 141 3.90 -13.52 3.44
CA LEU A 141 4.27 -12.72 2.27
C LEU A 141 5.52 -13.23 1.58
N ASN A 142 6.49 -13.74 2.34
CA ASN A 142 7.73 -14.31 1.80
C ASN A 142 7.49 -15.70 1.20
N THR A 143 6.66 -16.54 1.83
CA THR A 143 6.27 -17.85 1.28
C THR A 143 5.49 -17.70 -0.02
N GLY A 144 4.59 -16.72 -0.12
CA GLY A 144 3.85 -16.42 -1.35
C GLY A 144 4.71 -15.86 -2.50
N HIS A 145 5.97 -15.48 -2.24
CA HIS A 145 6.96 -15.12 -3.26
C HIS A 145 7.81 -16.32 -3.71
N THR A 146 7.78 -17.43 -2.96
CA THR A 146 8.69 -18.57 -3.16
C THR A 146 8.03 -19.74 -3.91
N VAL A 147 6.77 -19.63 -4.30
CA VAL A 147 6.09 -20.67 -5.09
C VAL A 147 5.38 -20.02 -6.29
N ALA A 148 6.17 -19.70 -7.32
CA ALA A 148 5.68 -20.05 -8.65
C ALA A 148 5.75 -21.59 -8.70
N PRO A 149 4.65 -22.33 -8.91
CA PRO A 149 4.79 -23.71 -9.30
C PRO A 149 5.68 -23.73 -10.54
N ALA A 150 6.67 -24.63 -10.55
CA ALA A 150 7.49 -24.87 -11.72
C ALA A 150 6.59 -24.85 -12.96
N SER A 151 6.84 -23.91 -13.87
CA SER A 151 6.19 -23.93 -15.18
C SER A 151 6.22 -25.37 -15.68
N PRO A 152 5.10 -25.92 -16.19
CA PRO A 152 5.18 -27.19 -16.88
C PRO A 152 6.26 -27.04 -17.95
N GLU A 153 7.13 -28.05 -17.98
CA GLU A 153 8.21 -28.31 -18.90
C GLU A 153 8.00 -27.61 -20.26
N PRO A 154 9.01 -26.90 -20.81
CA PRO A 154 8.88 -26.29 -22.13
C PRO A 154 8.42 -27.37 -23.10
N PRO A 155 7.41 -27.10 -23.96
CA PRO A 155 6.96 -28.09 -24.93
C PRO A 155 8.17 -28.56 -25.75
N ALA A 156 8.22 -29.87 -25.98
CA ALA A 156 9.28 -30.55 -26.72
C ALA A 156 9.72 -29.74 -27.96
N PRO A 157 11.02 -29.74 -28.31
CA PRO A 157 11.49 -29.02 -29.49
C PRO A 157 10.65 -29.43 -30.70
N TRP A 158 10.10 -28.42 -31.38
CA TRP A 158 9.24 -28.60 -32.53
C TRP A 158 9.99 -29.44 -33.59
N ASN A 159 9.56 -30.67 -33.81
CA ASN A 159 10.12 -31.56 -34.84
C ASN A 159 9.38 -31.43 -36.19
N GLY A 160 8.74 -30.28 -36.43
CA GLY A 160 8.02 -29.98 -37.66
C GLY A 160 8.64 -28.78 -38.36
N GLU A 161 8.84 -28.91 -39.66
CA GLU A 161 9.32 -27.87 -40.56
C GLU A 161 8.47 -26.59 -40.38
N ALA A 162 9.09 -25.50 -39.94
CA ALA A 162 8.40 -24.24 -39.72
C ALA A 162 7.76 -23.77 -41.05
N PRO A 163 6.45 -23.48 -41.12
CA PRO A 163 5.89 -22.88 -42.31
C PRO A 163 6.59 -21.54 -42.54
N SER A 164 7.30 -21.43 -43.67
CA SER A 164 8.05 -20.24 -44.04
C SER A 164 7.17 -19.00 -43.94
N ALA A 165 7.65 -18.02 -43.17
CA ALA A 165 7.06 -16.70 -43.07
C ALA A 165 7.31 -15.88 -44.36
N PHE A 166 6.78 -16.35 -45.50
CA PHE A 166 6.74 -15.60 -46.76
C PHE A 166 5.50 -15.96 -47.56
N ALA A 167 4.34 -15.59 -47.05
CA ALA A 167 3.15 -15.37 -47.86
C ALA A 167 2.53 -14.04 -47.42
N VAL A 168 3.08 -12.95 -47.96
CA VAL A 168 2.45 -11.62 -47.86
C VAL A 168 1.14 -11.70 -48.64
N PRO A 169 -0.03 -11.45 -48.02
CA PRO A 169 -1.28 -11.38 -48.76
C PRO A 169 -1.24 -10.18 -49.73
N PRO A 170 -1.69 -10.33 -50.99
CA PRO A 170 -1.77 -9.22 -51.92
C PRO A 170 -2.88 -8.28 -51.45
N GLY A 171 -2.53 -7.06 -51.05
CA GLY A 171 -3.52 -6.06 -50.63
C GLY A 171 -2.98 -4.94 -49.73
N TRP A 172 -1.80 -5.10 -49.14
CA TRP A 172 -1.15 -4.05 -48.33
C TRP A 172 -0.12 -3.30 -49.18
N GLY A 173 -0.61 -2.69 -50.26
CA GLY A 173 0.15 -1.75 -51.07
C GLY A 173 0.41 -0.47 -50.28
N ALA A 174 1.68 -0.07 -50.25
CA ALA A 174 2.14 1.20 -49.71
C ALA A 174 1.54 2.36 -50.50
N ALA A 175 0.59 3.07 -49.90
CA ALA A 175 0.29 4.48 -50.14
C ALA A 175 -0.79 4.90 -49.14
N ASP A 176 -0.37 5.48 -48.02
CA ASP A 176 -1.04 6.55 -47.28
C ASP A 176 -0.62 6.49 -45.82
N ASP A 177 0.51 7.12 -45.55
CA ASP A 177 0.73 7.83 -44.29
C ASP A 177 1.85 8.85 -44.51
N VAL A 178 1.49 9.96 -45.15
CA VAL A 178 2.30 11.16 -45.20
C VAL A 178 1.97 11.97 -43.94
N PRO A 179 2.93 12.21 -43.01
CA PRO A 179 2.68 13.10 -41.90
C PRO A 179 2.64 14.56 -42.39
N LEU A 180 1.50 15.22 -42.22
CA LEU A 180 1.31 16.64 -42.48
C LEU A 180 2.03 17.47 -41.40
N VAL A 181 3.16 18.07 -41.77
CA VAL A 181 3.84 19.12 -41.02
C VAL A 181 3.14 20.45 -41.33
N THR A 182 2.51 21.07 -40.34
CA THR A 182 2.13 22.48 -40.39
C THR A 182 3.07 23.27 -39.50
N LEU A 183 4.01 23.97 -40.15
CA LEU A 183 4.69 25.14 -39.61
C LEU A 183 3.69 26.30 -39.61
N ASP A 184 3.49 26.91 -38.45
CA ASP A 184 3.02 28.30 -38.36
C ASP A 184 4.07 29.06 -37.54
N GLU A 185 4.92 29.80 -38.26
CA GLU A 185 5.67 30.93 -37.74
C GLU A 185 4.95 32.20 -38.20
N ASP A 186 4.54 33.06 -37.27
CA ASP A 186 4.93 34.49 -37.25
C ASP A 186 4.06 35.29 -36.26
N GLY A 187 4.72 36.07 -35.41
CA GLY A 187 4.02 36.99 -34.51
C GLY A 187 4.87 37.57 -33.38
N VAL A 188 5.93 38.29 -33.75
CA VAL A 188 6.70 39.18 -32.85
C VAL A 188 5.79 40.20 -32.15
N HIS A 189 5.89 40.33 -30.82
CA HIS A 189 5.92 41.64 -30.15
C HIS A 189 6.42 41.57 -28.69
N ALA A 190 7.55 42.24 -28.47
CA ALA A 190 7.96 43.09 -27.34
C ALA A 190 7.33 42.91 -25.94
N GLY A 191 8.21 42.83 -24.92
CA GLY A 191 7.90 42.94 -23.47
C GLY A 191 7.36 44.32 -23.04
N PRO A 192 7.26 44.62 -21.72
CA PRO A 192 8.43 44.63 -20.84
C PRO A 192 8.18 44.23 -19.35
N ASP A 193 9.30 44.28 -18.60
CA ASP A 193 9.47 44.38 -17.15
C ASP A 193 8.28 44.89 -16.31
N ALA A 194 8.09 44.25 -15.15
CA ALA A 194 7.86 44.96 -13.88
C ALA A 194 8.31 44.08 -12.70
N GLY A 195 9.45 44.46 -12.10
CA GLY A 195 9.83 44.01 -10.77
C GLY A 195 9.16 44.82 -9.65
N SER A 196 9.31 44.29 -8.43
CA SER A 196 9.38 45.01 -7.13
C SER A 196 8.17 45.79 -6.61
N GLU A 197 7.63 45.35 -5.46
CA GLU A 197 7.44 46.12 -4.20
C GLU A 197 6.51 45.31 -3.26
N ARG A 198 6.93 44.81 -2.07
CA ARG A 198 7.14 45.52 -0.79
C ARG A 198 6.04 46.53 -0.42
N GLN A 199 5.15 46.15 0.51
CA GLN A 199 4.69 46.92 1.70
C GLN A 199 3.60 46.08 2.40
N ARG A 200 3.75 45.65 3.66
CA ARG A 200 3.60 46.36 4.96
C ARG A 200 2.21 46.98 5.19
N GLY A 201 1.61 46.59 6.32
CA GLY A 201 0.52 47.28 7.03
C GLY A 201 -0.72 46.40 7.17
N ARG A 202 -1.34 46.23 8.34
CA ARG A 202 -1.13 46.77 9.68
C ARG A 202 -1.90 45.86 10.64
#